data_AF-A0A2H3H6V1-F1
#
_entry.id   AF-A0A2H3H6V1-F1
#
_cell.length_a   1.000
_cell.length_b   1.000
_cell.length_c   1.000
_cell.angle_alpha   90.00
_cell.angle_beta   90.00
_cell.angle_gamma   90.00
#
_symmetry.space_group_name_H-M   'P 1'
#
loop_
_entity.id
_entity.type
_entity.pdbx_description
1 polymer ?
#
loop_
_entity_poly.entity_id
_entity_poly.type
_entity_poly.pdbx_seq_one_letter_code
_entity_poly.pdbx_strand_id
1 'polypeptide(L)'
;MAPKLLTDLPSEIRQQIFKECLKVDGGYVYNAQTDKLTNADEARTPIDLSLRYTCCSIARDTKTIPLAVNTIHFSTSDNWRSLAGCFNLVATAYYILEQDLVFHLAEFITPAMFAQIDAKFPRFRSMFESELANHNISNPVRDRPRSKSLIARMRPPLCPWVRYFFKLYVDGPDVYGPFAHPSFADAHENDYMDPSCRLGRGSHDRWQEQSGDVRDALTYCLGLIAEQAPTEFDNHVYKALPHWVGKYQSQEFLRLKFNLWHIPSTKEVAHALALLNIHDFVWKLPEVWKYPLGFYQALGDDPDKPRPENAERGQYAAEYDNPMRLVDHFDYRYREKIRFSATATAIRFLNRLPAEHRTQIRRLTLHEDSPSVNMPSLHAQGLAPLFKENSLLRVERRVSVFGCVHSFAVPGKDWMTRHKPSPFYGPDFLPKLQSWLIDALAMRDLVIFVTKFSKRAFTWALQRAKHSINAVNWISSDL
;
A
#
# COMPACT_ATOMS: atom_id res chain seq x y z
N MET A 1 57.64 -6.06 27.85
CA MET A 1 56.55 -6.94 27.36
C MET A 1 56.26 -6.54 25.92
N ALA A 2 56.32 -7.48 24.97
CA ALA A 2 55.88 -7.19 23.60
C ALA A 2 54.36 -6.88 23.61
N PRO A 3 53.89 -5.88 22.84
CA PRO A 3 52.47 -5.57 22.75
C PRO A 3 51.74 -6.79 22.17
N LYS A 4 50.72 -7.30 22.88
CA LYS A 4 49.84 -8.34 22.35
C LYS A 4 49.02 -7.75 21.21
N LEU A 5 49.02 -8.41 20.06
CA LEU A 5 48.20 -8.00 18.94
C LEU A 5 46.74 -8.39 19.19
N LEU A 6 45.80 -7.65 18.60
CA LEU A 6 44.37 -7.92 18.73
C LEU A 6 44.01 -9.35 18.29
N THR A 7 44.75 -9.89 17.31
CA THR A 7 44.61 -11.27 16.80
C THR A 7 45.11 -12.35 17.76
N ASP A 8 45.93 -12.00 18.75
CA ASP A 8 46.48 -12.95 19.72
C ASP A 8 45.52 -13.21 20.89
N LEU A 9 44.42 -12.45 20.96
CA LEU A 9 43.38 -12.63 21.96
C LEU A 9 42.47 -13.83 21.61
N PRO A 10 41.93 -14.54 22.62
CA PRO A 10 40.91 -15.57 22.40
C PRO A 10 39.71 -15.04 21.61
N SER A 11 39.10 -15.91 20.81
CA SER A 11 38.04 -15.54 19.87
C SER A 11 36.84 -14.86 20.54
N GLU A 12 36.52 -15.28 21.76
CA GLU A 12 35.43 -14.78 22.59
C GLU A 12 35.66 -13.32 22.99
N ILE A 13 36.88 -13.01 23.43
CA ILE A 13 37.29 -11.65 23.81
C ILE A 13 37.31 -10.75 22.58
N ARG A 14 37.82 -11.24 21.44
CA ARG A 14 37.83 -10.49 20.18
C ARG A 14 36.41 -10.16 19.72
N GLN A 15 35.50 -11.13 19.75
CA GLN A 15 34.09 -10.91 19.43
C GLN A 15 33.43 -9.88 20.36
N GLN A 16 33.74 -9.89 21.66
CA GLN A 16 33.19 -8.90 22.59
C GLN A 16 33.71 -7.49 22.29
N ILE A 17 35.01 -7.34 22.06
CA ILE A 17 35.62 -6.07 21.64
C ILE A 17 34.96 -5.58 20.34
N PHE A 18 34.84 -6.44 19.33
CA PHE A 18 34.22 -6.07 18.06
C PHE A 18 32.75 -5.69 18.19
N LYS A 19 31.98 -6.33 19.09
CA LYS A 19 30.60 -5.94 19.37
C LYS A 19 30.52 -4.52 19.90
N GLU A 20 31.40 -4.14 20.83
CA GLU A 20 31.44 -2.78 21.37
C GLU A 20 31.92 -1.77 20.32
N CYS A 21 32.94 -2.10 19.51
CA CYS A 21 33.45 -1.22 18.47
C CYS A 21 32.47 -0.97 17.31
N LEU A 22 31.67 -1.98 16.94
CA LEU A 22 30.76 -1.91 15.78
C LEU A 22 29.34 -1.51 16.16
N LYS A 23 29.04 -1.40 17.46
CA LYS A 23 27.76 -0.89 17.95
C LYS A 23 27.76 0.63 17.88
N VAL A 24 26.72 1.18 17.29
CA VAL A 24 26.53 2.62 17.10
C VAL A 24 25.34 3.07 17.94
N ASP A 25 25.47 4.23 18.57
CA ASP A 25 24.37 4.84 19.30
C ASP A 25 23.19 5.11 18.38
N GLY A 26 21.99 4.69 18.80
CA GLY A 26 20.78 4.74 17.98
C GLY A 26 20.70 3.67 16.89
N GLY A 27 21.81 3.04 16.47
CA GLY A 27 21.85 1.98 15.46
C GLY A 27 21.93 2.50 14.02
N TYR A 28 21.29 1.79 13.09
CA TYR A 28 21.32 2.09 11.65
C TYR A 28 19.97 2.52 11.13
N VAL A 29 19.95 3.36 10.10
CA VAL A 29 18.72 3.72 9.38
C VAL A 29 18.85 3.41 7.91
N TYR A 30 17.78 2.87 7.34
CA TYR A 30 17.71 2.62 5.92
C TYR A 30 17.34 3.88 5.15
N ASN A 31 18.19 4.24 4.18
CA ASN A 31 17.94 5.29 3.22
C ASN A 31 17.41 4.68 1.92
N ALA A 32 16.12 4.88 1.67
CA ALA A 32 15.42 4.37 0.49
C ALA A 32 15.87 5.01 -0.84
N GLN A 33 16.45 6.21 -0.81
CA GLN A 33 16.94 6.89 -2.01
C GLN A 33 18.25 6.26 -2.50
N THR A 34 19.16 5.96 -1.57
CA THR A 34 20.45 5.34 -1.89
C THR A 34 20.44 3.82 -1.81
N ASP A 35 19.35 3.23 -1.31
CA ASP A 35 19.20 1.80 -1.01
C ASP A 35 20.29 1.25 -0.06
N LYS A 36 20.70 2.06 0.92
CA LYS A 36 21.83 1.76 1.83
C LYS A 36 21.47 2.04 3.28
N LEU A 37 22.22 1.41 4.19
CA LEU A 37 22.18 1.75 5.62
C LEU A 37 23.16 2.88 5.92
N THR A 38 22.74 3.81 6.77
CA THR A 38 23.56 4.86 7.39
C THR A 38 23.48 4.73 8.91
N ASN A 39 24.31 5.49 9.63
CA ASN A 39 24.11 5.66 11.07
C ASN A 39 22.76 6.37 11.34
N ALA A 40 22.25 6.18 12.55
CA ALA A 40 20.99 6.76 13.01
C ALA A 40 21.12 8.19 13.57
N ASP A 41 22.26 8.84 13.35
CA ASP A 41 22.46 10.25 13.67
C ASP A 41 21.66 11.17 12.73
N GLU A 42 21.48 12.42 13.15
CA GLU A 42 20.77 13.43 12.36
C GLU A 42 21.45 13.68 11.01
N ALA A 43 22.78 13.60 10.98
CA ALA A 43 23.59 13.78 9.79
C ALA A 43 23.56 12.58 8.81
N ARG A 44 22.95 11.45 9.18
CA ARG A 44 22.91 10.20 8.39
C ARG A 44 24.28 9.79 7.90
N THR A 45 25.28 9.82 8.78
CA THR A 45 26.67 9.56 8.39
C THR A 45 26.84 8.12 7.85
N PRO A 46 27.73 7.89 6.88
CA PRO A 46 28.04 6.55 6.42
C PRO A 46 28.53 5.66 7.56
N ILE A 47 28.18 4.36 7.52
CA ILE A 47 28.66 3.38 8.49
C ILE A 47 30.19 3.27 8.34
N ASP A 48 30.92 3.46 9.44
CA ASP A 48 32.36 3.25 9.45
C ASP A 48 32.67 1.75 9.42
N LEU A 49 33.37 1.33 8.37
CA LEU A 49 33.82 -0.05 8.16
C LEU A 49 35.35 -0.16 8.22
N SER A 50 36.05 0.90 8.62
CA SER A 50 37.52 0.99 8.68
C SER A 50 38.16 -0.23 9.35
N LEU A 51 37.64 -0.64 10.50
CA LEU A 51 38.08 -1.82 11.25
C LEU A 51 38.06 -3.10 10.40
N ARG A 52 37.03 -3.28 9.56
CA ARG A 52 36.89 -4.46 8.70
C ARG A 52 37.86 -4.45 7.52
N TYR A 53 38.34 -3.28 7.12
CA TYR A 53 39.31 -3.13 6.04
C TYR A 53 40.76 -3.26 6.51
N THR A 54 41.01 -3.42 7.81
CA THR A 54 42.38 -3.59 8.35
C THR A 54 43.03 -4.91 7.95
N CYS A 55 42.32 -6.05 8.07
CA CYS A 55 42.83 -7.35 7.61
C CYS A 55 41.70 -8.38 7.38
N CYS A 56 41.98 -9.41 6.57
CA CYS A 56 41.02 -10.47 6.22
C CYS A 56 40.52 -11.28 7.43
N SER A 57 41.35 -11.46 8.47
CA SER A 57 40.94 -12.17 9.68
C SER A 57 39.88 -11.38 10.44
N ILE A 58 40.10 -10.09 10.69
CA ILE A 58 39.11 -9.21 11.35
C ILE A 58 37.86 -9.09 10.48
N ALA A 59 38.01 -8.94 9.16
CA ALA A 59 36.88 -8.88 8.23
C ALA A 59 35.96 -10.12 8.32
N ARG A 60 36.57 -11.31 8.47
CA ARG A 60 35.85 -12.58 8.60
C ARG A 60 35.17 -12.69 9.97
N ASP A 61 35.88 -12.35 11.04
CA ASP A 61 35.37 -12.47 12.42
C ASP A 61 34.24 -11.47 12.72
N THR A 62 34.20 -10.35 12.00
CA THR A 62 33.20 -9.30 12.15
C THR A 62 32.06 -9.37 11.15
N LYS A 63 32.08 -10.30 10.17
CA LYS A 63 31.14 -10.33 9.04
C LYS A 63 29.67 -10.20 9.46
N THR A 64 29.29 -10.84 10.57
CA THR A 64 27.91 -10.92 11.06
C THR A 64 27.59 -9.95 12.20
N ILE A 65 28.61 -9.33 12.82
CA ILE A 65 28.47 -8.56 14.06
C ILE A 65 27.64 -7.26 13.87
N PRO A 66 27.89 -6.41 12.85
CA PRO A 66 27.21 -5.11 12.72
C PRO A 66 25.68 -5.22 12.75
N LEU A 67 25.12 -6.18 12.02
CA LEU A 67 23.66 -6.40 11.95
C LEU A 67 23.11 -7.08 13.21
N ALA A 68 23.95 -7.80 13.96
CA ALA A 68 23.55 -8.47 15.18
C ALA A 68 23.45 -7.52 16.38
N VAL A 69 24.29 -6.49 16.44
CA VAL A 69 24.34 -5.56 17.59
C VAL A 69 23.51 -4.29 17.38
N ASN A 70 23.33 -3.85 16.14
CA ASN A 70 22.62 -2.61 15.82
C ASN A 70 21.14 -2.87 15.47
N THR A 71 20.26 -2.01 15.99
CA THR A 71 18.86 -1.94 15.54
C THR A 71 18.82 -1.23 14.20
N ILE A 72 18.02 -1.73 13.26
CA ILE A 72 17.81 -1.08 11.95
C ILE A 72 16.43 -0.42 11.93
N HIS A 73 16.38 0.87 11.63
CA HIS A 73 15.14 1.64 11.52
C HIS A 73 14.72 1.83 10.07
N PHE A 74 13.42 1.68 9.83
CA PHE A 74 12.75 1.95 8.56
C PHE A 74 11.63 2.96 8.80
N SER A 75 11.40 3.83 7.82
CA SER A 75 10.30 4.81 7.84
C SER A 75 9.49 4.71 6.55
N THR A 76 8.26 5.23 6.57
CA THR A 76 7.44 5.36 5.36
C THR A 76 8.19 6.20 4.31
N SER A 77 8.18 5.78 3.04
CA SER A 77 9.03 6.38 1.99
C SER A 77 8.22 6.83 0.76
N ASP A 78 8.49 8.06 0.30
CA ASP A 78 7.94 8.64 -0.93
C ASP A 78 8.90 8.62 -2.12
N ASN A 79 10.05 7.93 -2.00
CA ASN A 79 11.07 7.86 -3.05
C ASN A 79 10.61 7.18 -4.34
N TRP A 80 9.51 6.43 -4.29
CA TRP A 80 8.94 5.71 -5.43
C TRP A 80 7.51 6.17 -5.71
N ARG A 81 7.22 7.47 -5.60
CA ARG A 81 5.87 8.05 -5.71
C ARG A 81 5.07 7.58 -6.93
N SER A 82 5.61 7.75 -8.15
CA SER A 82 4.97 7.28 -9.38
C SER A 82 4.64 5.78 -9.35
N LEU A 83 5.59 4.96 -8.88
CA LEU A 83 5.43 3.52 -8.72
C LEU A 83 4.39 3.17 -7.67
N ALA A 84 4.40 3.82 -6.52
CA ALA A 84 3.40 3.64 -5.47
C ALA A 84 2.00 3.99 -5.98
N GLY A 85 1.86 5.10 -6.71
CA GLY A 85 0.57 5.53 -7.29
C GLY A 85 0.04 4.54 -8.32
N CYS A 86 0.86 4.17 -9.31
CA CYS A 86 0.46 3.21 -10.34
C CYS A 86 0.19 1.82 -9.77
N PHE A 87 1.00 1.39 -8.79
CA PHE A 87 0.76 0.16 -8.05
C PHE A 87 -0.59 0.17 -7.34
N ASN A 88 -0.90 1.25 -6.60
CA ASN A 88 -2.17 1.38 -5.90
C ASN A 88 -3.35 1.34 -6.90
N LEU A 89 -3.19 2.02 -8.05
CA LEU A 89 -4.19 2.01 -9.12
C LEU A 89 -4.46 0.60 -9.63
N VAL A 90 -3.43 -0.15 -10.04
CA VAL A 90 -3.63 -1.50 -10.62
C VAL A 90 -4.07 -2.52 -9.58
N ALA A 91 -3.57 -2.43 -8.35
CA ALA A 91 -4.01 -3.30 -7.26
C ALA A 91 -5.49 -3.06 -6.92
N THR A 92 -5.93 -1.79 -6.92
CA THR A 92 -7.35 -1.43 -6.73
C THR A 92 -8.20 -1.93 -7.88
N ALA A 93 -7.76 -1.71 -9.12
CA ALA A 93 -8.47 -2.16 -10.32
C ALA A 93 -8.69 -3.68 -10.29
N TYR A 94 -7.65 -4.45 -9.99
CA TYR A 94 -7.74 -5.90 -9.83
C TYR A 94 -8.74 -6.29 -8.74
N TYR A 95 -8.65 -5.70 -7.54
CA TYR A 95 -9.56 -6.02 -6.44
C TYR A 95 -11.03 -5.74 -6.77
N ILE A 96 -11.31 -4.66 -7.50
CA ILE A 96 -12.66 -4.32 -7.94
C ILE A 96 -13.17 -5.31 -8.98
N LEU A 97 -12.32 -5.69 -9.94
CA LEU A 97 -12.66 -6.71 -10.94
C LEU A 97 -12.82 -8.10 -10.31
N GLU A 98 -12.00 -8.47 -9.34
CA GLU A 98 -12.10 -9.74 -8.63
C GLU A 98 -13.45 -9.85 -7.90
N GLN A 99 -13.88 -8.80 -7.20
CA GLN A 99 -15.21 -8.73 -6.60
C GLN A 99 -16.33 -8.84 -7.64
N ASP A 100 -16.20 -8.09 -8.74
CA ASP A 100 -17.16 -8.12 -9.85
C ASP A 100 -17.36 -9.54 -10.40
N LEU A 101 -16.25 -10.24 -10.68
CA LEU A 101 -16.26 -11.62 -11.15
C LEU A 101 -16.94 -12.56 -10.14
N VAL A 102 -16.56 -12.51 -8.86
CA VAL A 102 -17.13 -13.42 -7.84
C VAL A 102 -18.64 -13.18 -7.68
N PHE A 103 -19.09 -11.92 -7.68
CA PHE A 103 -20.53 -11.62 -7.56
C PHE A 103 -21.33 -12.05 -8.79
N HIS A 104 -20.79 -11.82 -9.99
CA HIS A 104 -21.48 -12.24 -11.20
C HIS A 104 -21.43 -13.76 -11.46
N LEU A 105 -20.46 -14.47 -10.89
CA LEU A 105 -20.35 -15.92 -10.95
C LEU A 105 -20.89 -16.60 -9.69
N ALA A 106 -21.61 -15.88 -8.83
CA ALA A 106 -22.09 -16.38 -7.54
C ALA A 106 -22.98 -17.62 -7.66
N GLU A 107 -23.72 -17.76 -8.77
CA GLU A 107 -24.59 -18.92 -9.03
C GLU A 107 -23.80 -20.24 -9.20
N PHE A 108 -22.51 -20.16 -9.55
CA PHE A 108 -21.63 -21.31 -9.70
C PHE A 108 -20.95 -21.72 -8.39
N ILE A 109 -21.19 -20.99 -7.29
CA ILE A 109 -20.65 -21.36 -5.98
C ILE A 109 -21.50 -22.48 -5.38
N THR A 110 -21.00 -23.71 -5.48
CA THR A 110 -21.71 -24.90 -4.97
C THR A 110 -21.72 -24.95 -3.44
N PRO A 111 -22.65 -25.69 -2.81
CA PRO A 111 -22.62 -25.92 -1.36
C PRO A 111 -21.32 -26.54 -0.87
N ALA A 112 -20.68 -27.38 -1.68
CA ALA A 112 -19.38 -27.98 -1.37
C ALA A 112 -18.25 -26.94 -1.39
N MET A 113 -18.29 -25.97 -2.32
CA MET A 113 -17.35 -24.84 -2.31
C MET A 113 -17.55 -23.97 -1.08
N PHE A 114 -18.80 -23.65 -0.72
CA PHE A 114 -19.05 -22.90 0.52
C PHE A 114 -18.54 -23.64 1.75
N ALA A 115 -18.71 -24.96 1.85
CA ALA A 115 -18.14 -25.73 2.95
C ALA A 115 -16.61 -25.61 3.03
N GLN A 116 -15.91 -25.62 1.88
CA GLN A 116 -14.46 -25.39 1.83
C GLN A 116 -14.07 -23.96 2.23
N ILE A 117 -14.84 -22.97 1.76
CA ILE A 117 -14.61 -21.56 2.07
C ILE A 117 -14.85 -21.32 3.56
N ASP A 118 -15.97 -21.79 4.12
CA ASP A 118 -16.34 -21.63 5.53
C ASP A 118 -15.33 -22.31 6.48
N ALA A 119 -14.75 -23.43 6.07
CA ALA A 119 -13.69 -24.10 6.83
C ALA A 119 -12.42 -23.23 6.98
N LYS A 120 -12.14 -22.35 6.01
CA LYS A 120 -10.96 -21.48 6.00
C LYS A 120 -11.29 -20.05 6.45
N PHE A 121 -12.49 -19.58 6.15
CA PHE A 121 -12.97 -18.22 6.36
C PHE A 121 -14.40 -18.23 6.95
N PRO A 122 -14.58 -18.56 8.24
CA PRO A 122 -15.90 -18.88 8.83
C PRO A 122 -16.94 -17.76 8.79
N ARG A 123 -16.52 -16.51 8.58
CA ARG A 123 -17.42 -15.33 8.50
C ARG A 123 -17.69 -14.87 7.08
N PHE A 124 -17.01 -15.44 6.07
CA PHE A 124 -17.06 -14.94 4.71
C PHE A 124 -18.45 -15.08 4.09
N ARG A 125 -19.08 -16.26 4.18
CA ARG A 125 -20.35 -16.52 3.52
C ARG A 125 -21.46 -15.55 3.89
N SER A 126 -21.66 -15.27 5.17
CA SER A 126 -22.70 -14.34 5.62
C SER A 126 -22.45 -12.89 5.16
N MET A 127 -21.18 -12.47 5.12
CA MET A 127 -20.79 -11.17 4.57
C MET A 127 -21.00 -11.14 3.06
N PHE A 128 -20.59 -12.19 2.35
CA PHE A 128 -20.73 -12.34 0.91
C PHE A 128 -22.19 -12.30 0.47
N GLU A 129 -23.08 -13.05 1.13
CA GLU A 129 -24.52 -13.08 0.81
C GLU A 129 -25.16 -11.69 1.02
N SER A 130 -24.79 -10.98 2.10
CA SER A 130 -25.24 -9.60 2.32
C SER A 130 -24.74 -8.65 1.23
N GLU A 131 -23.48 -8.77 0.83
CA GLU A 131 -22.89 -7.88 -0.17
C GLU A 131 -23.35 -8.20 -1.59
N LEU A 132 -23.62 -9.46 -1.90
CA LEU A 132 -24.25 -9.86 -3.15
C LEU A 132 -25.68 -9.30 -3.26
N ALA A 133 -26.42 -9.22 -2.15
CA ALA A 133 -27.72 -8.55 -2.14
C ALA A 133 -27.57 -7.05 -2.45
N ASN A 134 -26.60 -6.37 -1.83
CA ASN A 134 -26.28 -4.96 -2.10
C ASN A 134 -25.84 -4.74 -3.55
N HIS A 135 -24.98 -5.62 -4.09
CA HIS A 135 -24.57 -5.68 -5.49
C HIS A 135 -25.79 -5.63 -6.41
N ASN A 136 -26.74 -6.54 -6.19
CA ASN A 136 -27.91 -6.72 -7.05
C ASN A 136 -28.87 -5.52 -7.01
N ILE A 137 -28.95 -4.83 -5.86
CA ILE A 137 -29.72 -3.58 -5.72
C ILE A 137 -29.08 -2.43 -6.52
N SER A 138 -27.76 -2.30 -6.44
CA SER A 138 -26.99 -1.25 -7.13
C SER A 138 -26.81 -1.50 -8.63
N ASN A 139 -26.84 -2.78 -9.03
CA ASN A 139 -26.68 -3.25 -10.40
C ASN A 139 -27.92 -4.03 -10.90
N PRO A 140 -29.11 -3.41 -10.97
CA PRO A 140 -30.29 -4.07 -11.51
C PRO A 140 -30.07 -4.43 -12.98
N VAL A 141 -30.46 -5.65 -13.36
CA VAL A 141 -30.49 -6.14 -14.74
C VAL A 141 -31.49 -5.31 -15.55
N ARG A 142 -31.10 -4.12 -16.01
CA ARG A 142 -31.91 -3.28 -16.90
C ARG A 142 -31.04 -2.49 -17.87
N ASP A 143 -31.52 -2.38 -19.10
CA ASP A 143 -31.03 -1.50 -20.16
C ASP A 143 -31.01 -0.05 -19.68
N ARG A 144 -29.86 0.39 -19.18
CA ARG A 144 -29.63 1.81 -18.92
C ARG A 144 -29.39 2.50 -20.26
N PRO A 145 -30.00 3.67 -20.51
CA PRO A 145 -29.73 4.43 -21.72
C PRO A 145 -28.21 4.66 -21.82
N ARG A 146 -27.65 4.45 -23.03
CA ARG A 146 -26.23 4.73 -23.30
C ARG A 146 -25.94 6.17 -22.89
N SER A 147 -25.06 6.34 -21.91
CA SER A 147 -24.64 7.66 -21.47
C SER A 147 -24.03 8.41 -22.65
N LYS A 148 -24.41 9.67 -22.84
CA LYS A 148 -23.93 10.50 -23.94
C LYS A 148 -22.47 10.96 -23.76
N SER A 149 -21.92 10.85 -22.54
CA SER A 149 -20.56 11.27 -22.18
C SER A 149 -19.47 10.53 -22.97
N LEU A 150 -18.38 11.22 -23.30
CA LEU A 150 -17.23 10.65 -24.02
C LEU A 150 -16.55 9.51 -23.22
N ILE A 151 -16.33 9.72 -21.92
CA ILE A 151 -15.76 8.70 -21.01
C ILE A 151 -16.58 7.41 -21.04
N ALA A 152 -17.91 7.51 -21.11
CA ALA A 152 -18.79 6.35 -21.14
C ALA A 152 -18.61 5.44 -22.34
N ARG A 153 -17.88 5.87 -23.38
CA ARG A 153 -17.64 5.12 -24.62
C ARG A 153 -16.26 4.46 -24.68
N MET A 154 -15.36 4.77 -23.75
CA MET A 154 -13.97 4.28 -23.77
C MET A 154 -13.86 2.79 -23.43
N ARG A 155 -14.81 2.27 -22.65
CA ARG A 155 -14.83 0.88 -22.17
C ARG A 155 -16.22 0.27 -22.41
N PRO A 156 -16.31 -1.07 -22.58
CA PRO A 156 -17.59 -1.77 -22.68
C PRO A 156 -18.45 -1.53 -21.43
N PRO A 157 -19.75 -1.86 -21.45
CA PRO A 157 -20.58 -1.78 -20.25
C PRO A 157 -20.10 -2.80 -19.21
N LEU A 158 -19.31 -2.31 -18.24
CA LEU A 158 -18.94 -3.01 -17.01
C LEU A 158 -20.02 -2.83 -15.94
N CYS A 159 -19.95 -3.60 -14.86
CA CYS A 159 -20.73 -3.33 -13.66
C CYS A 159 -20.54 -1.86 -13.21
N PRO A 160 -21.61 -1.18 -12.72
CA PRO A 160 -21.59 0.27 -12.47
C PRO A 160 -20.42 0.79 -11.63
N TRP A 161 -19.97 0.04 -10.63
CA TRP A 161 -18.83 0.45 -9.79
C TRP A 161 -17.48 0.28 -10.48
N VAL A 162 -17.30 -0.78 -11.27
CA VAL A 162 -16.07 -1.00 -12.04
C VAL A 162 -15.93 0.14 -13.03
N ARG A 163 -17.04 0.49 -13.69
CA ARG A 163 -17.14 1.66 -14.54
C ARG A 163 -16.87 2.96 -13.78
N TYR A 164 -17.39 3.11 -12.56
CA TYR A 164 -17.17 4.30 -11.75
C TYR A 164 -15.68 4.47 -11.39
N PHE A 165 -15.01 3.40 -10.99
CA PHE A 165 -13.58 3.40 -10.73
C PHE A 165 -12.77 3.81 -11.96
N PHE A 166 -12.95 3.15 -13.11
CA PHE A 166 -12.21 3.49 -14.33
C PHE A 166 -12.53 4.90 -14.82
N LYS A 167 -13.79 5.33 -14.74
CA LYS A 167 -14.20 6.71 -15.04
C LYS A 167 -13.40 7.71 -14.21
N LEU A 168 -13.28 7.47 -12.90
CA LEU A 168 -12.67 8.41 -11.98
C LEU A 168 -11.14 8.41 -12.08
N TYR A 169 -10.52 7.23 -12.13
CA TYR A 169 -9.07 7.08 -11.97
C TYR A 169 -8.29 6.95 -13.27
N VAL A 170 -8.94 6.59 -14.38
CA VAL A 170 -8.27 6.37 -15.65
C VAL A 170 -8.85 7.24 -16.75
N ASP A 171 -10.13 7.06 -17.07
CA ASP A 171 -10.75 7.66 -18.24
C ASP A 171 -10.99 9.17 -18.06
N GLY A 172 -11.33 9.63 -16.85
CA GLY A 172 -11.46 11.06 -16.52
C GLY A 172 -10.15 11.82 -16.72
N PRO A 173 -9.06 11.41 -16.08
CA PRO A 173 -7.73 11.94 -16.35
C PRO A 173 -7.34 11.78 -17.82
N ASP A 174 -7.79 10.70 -18.46
CA ASP A 174 -7.57 10.43 -19.88
C ASP A 174 -8.44 11.27 -20.84
N VAL A 175 -9.43 12.02 -20.39
CA VAL A 175 -10.25 12.86 -21.29
C VAL A 175 -10.05 14.32 -20.95
N TYR A 176 -10.05 14.66 -19.67
CA TYR A 176 -10.01 16.04 -19.18
C TYR A 176 -8.62 16.47 -18.69
N GLY A 177 -7.63 15.58 -18.72
CA GLY A 177 -6.24 15.89 -18.34
C GLY A 177 -5.99 15.82 -16.83
N PRO A 178 -4.81 16.29 -16.35
CA PRO A 178 -4.39 16.08 -14.96
C PRO A 178 -5.26 16.77 -13.91
N PHE A 179 -6.12 17.71 -14.29
CA PHE A 179 -7.12 18.29 -13.39
C PHE A 179 -8.08 17.21 -12.85
N ALA A 180 -8.54 16.32 -13.74
CA ALA A 180 -9.49 15.27 -13.39
C ALA A 180 -8.84 14.08 -12.68
N HIS A 181 -7.53 14.16 -12.39
CA HIS A 181 -6.80 13.16 -11.61
C HIS A 181 -7.25 13.20 -10.14
N PRO A 182 -7.96 12.17 -9.64
CA PRO A 182 -8.14 11.99 -8.20
C PRO A 182 -6.81 11.63 -7.55
N SER A 183 -6.76 11.58 -6.22
CA SER A 183 -5.56 11.09 -5.53
C SER A 183 -5.39 9.59 -5.70
N PHE A 184 -4.28 9.15 -6.31
CA PHE A 184 -3.95 7.72 -6.39
C PHE A 184 -3.59 7.15 -5.02
N ALA A 185 -3.21 7.96 -4.02
CA ALA A 185 -2.92 7.47 -2.68
C ALA A 185 -4.17 6.84 -2.03
N ASP A 186 -5.33 7.43 -2.28
CA ASP A 186 -6.60 7.08 -1.63
C ASP A 186 -7.45 6.15 -2.50
N ALA A 187 -6.90 5.62 -3.59
CA ALA A 187 -7.63 4.73 -4.50
C ALA A 187 -8.23 3.51 -3.78
N HIS A 188 -7.59 2.97 -2.75
CA HIS A 188 -8.18 1.87 -1.97
C HIS A 188 -9.14 2.31 -0.86
N GLU A 189 -9.22 3.60 -0.53
CA GLU A 189 -10.06 4.07 0.57
C GLU A 189 -11.50 4.39 0.16
N ASN A 190 -11.76 4.53 -1.13
CA ASN A 190 -13.09 4.87 -1.62
C ASN A 190 -14.00 3.65 -1.70
N ASP A 191 -15.26 3.85 -1.30
CA ASP A 191 -16.33 2.91 -1.57
C ASP A 191 -16.82 3.07 -3.02
N TYR A 192 -16.42 2.12 -3.87
CA TYR A 192 -16.84 2.09 -5.26
C TYR A 192 -18.20 1.41 -5.46
N MET A 193 -18.60 0.55 -4.52
CA MET A 193 -19.82 -0.26 -4.63
C MET A 193 -21.07 0.59 -4.42
N ASP A 194 -20.96 1.64 -3.60
CA ASP A 194 -22.02 2.59 -3.37
C ASP A 194 -21.60 4.06 -3.59
N PRO A 195 -21.28 4.43 -4.84
CA PRO A 195 -20.80 5.79 -5.14
C PRO A 195 -21.89 6.86 -4.97
N SER A 196 -23.14 6.45 -4.72
CA SER A 196 -24.29 7.33 -4.51
C SER A 196 -24.83 7.28 -3.08
N CYS A 197 -24.15 6.59 -2.15
CA CYS A 197 -24.57 6.43 -0.76
C CYS A 197 -26.03 5.96 -0.61
N ARG A 198 -26.45 4.98 -1.43
CA ARG A 198 -27.80 4.38 -1.46
C ARG A 198 -27.96 3.20 -0.51
N LEU A 199 -26.87 2.60 -0.04
CA LEU A 199 -26.88 1.46 0.87
C LEU A 199 -27.00 1.93 2.33
N GLY A 200 -27.66 1.11 3.16
CA GLY A 200 -27.71 1.34 4.60
C GLY A 200 -26.36 1.06 5.27
N ARG A 201 -25.95 1.91 6.22
CA ARG A 201 -24.73 1.71 7.02
C ARG A 201 -24.80 0.40 7.83
N GLY A 202 -23.72 -0.38 7.88
CA GLY A 202 -23.65 -1.61 8.67
C GLY A 202 -22.86 -2.80 8.08
N SER A 203 -23.50 -3.66 7.28
CA SER A 203 -22.81 -4.83 6.67
C SER A 203 -21.82 -4.43 5.58
N HIS A 204 -22.17 -3.40 4.80
CA HIS A 204 -21.31 -2.85 3.76
C HIS A 204 -20.02 -2.23 4.31
N ASP A 205 -20.14 -1.41 5.36
CA ASP A 205 -18.99 -0.81 6.04
C ASP A 205 -18.04 -1.92 6.55
N ARG A 206 -18.58 -3.00 7.13
CA ARG A 206 -17.78 -4.15 7.58
C ARG A 206 -17.06 -4.89 6.46
N TRP A 207 -17.66 -4.99 5.26
CA TRP A 207 -17.00 -5.59 4.10
C TRP A 207 -15.77 -4.79 3.66
N GLN A 208 -15.88 -3.46 3.64
CA GLN A 208 -14.79 -2.57 3.27
C GLN A 208 -13.70 -2.51 4.37
N GLU A 209 -14.10 -2.53 5.64
CA GLU A 209 -13.21 -2.33 6.80
C GLU A 209 -12.46 -3.61 7.22
N GLN A 210 -13.01 -4.81 6.97
CA GLN A 210 -12.43 -6.14 7.32
C GLN A 210 -11.75 -6.83 6.11
N SER A 211 -11.19 -6.01 5.22
CA SER A 211 -10.77 -6.34 3.86
C SER A 211 -9.67 -7.39 3.69
N GLY A 212 -8.85 -7.70 4.70
CA GLY A 212 -7.78 -8.70 4.57
C GLY A 212 -8.32 -10.11 4.31
N ASP A 213 -9.08 -10.64 5.27
CA ASP A 213 -9.68 -11.98 5.17
C ASP A 213 -10.69 -12.06 4.02
N VAL A 214 -11.44 -10.97 3.78
CA VAL A 214 -12.38 -10.88 2.65
C VAL A 214 -11.65 -10.98 1.32
N ARG A 215 -10.52 -10.29 1.13
CA ARG A 215 -9.70 -10.39 -0.10
C ARG A 215 -9.17 -11.80 -0.33
N ASP A 216 -8.67 -12.45 0.72
CA ASP A 216 -8.14 -13.81 0.57
C ASP A 216 -9.25 -14.83 0.32
N ALA A 217 -10.42 -14.63 0.92
CA ALA A 217 -11.61 -15.44 0.66
C ALA A 217 -12.15 -15.23 -0.76
N LEU A 218 -12.19 -13.99 -1.27
CA LEU A 218 -12.57 -13.67 -2.65
C LEU A 218 -11.63 -14.34 -3.65
N THR A 219 -10.31 -14.21 -3.47
CA THR A 219 -9.33 -14.88 -4.33
C THR A 219 -9.49 -16.39 -4.29
N TYR A 220 -9.69 -16.98 -3.10
CA TYR A 220 -9.89 -18.41 -2.96
C TYR A 220 -11.20 -18.88 -3.63
N CYS A 221 -12.28 -18.13 -3.44
CA CYS A 221 -13.58 -18.39 -4.05
C CYS A 221 -13.49 -18.32 -5.58
N LEU A 222 -12.86 -17.28 -6.13
CA LEU A 222 -12.68 -17.13 -7.57
C LEU A 222 -11.84 -18.26 -8.16
N GLY A 223 -10.80 -18.71 -7.45
CA GLY A 223 -10.01 -19.88 -7.84
C GLY A 223 -10.85 -21.15 -7.94
N LEU A 224 -11.70 -21.42 -6.95
CA LEU A 224 -12.61 -22.56 -6.99
C LEU A 224 -13.61 -22.47 -8.16
N ILE A 225 -14.13 -21.27 -8.45
CA ILE A 225 -15.03 -21.04 -9.59
C ILE A 225 -14.30 -21.32 -10.91
N ALA A 226 -13.08 -20.80 -11.07
CA ALA A 226 -12.28 -21.02 -12.27
C ALA A 226 -11.95 -22.51 -12.52
N GLU A 227 -11.83 -23.30 -11.45
CA GLU A 227 -11.62 -24.76 -11.54
C GLU A 227 -12.90 -25.53 -11.88
N GLN A 228 -14.05 -25.17 -11.26
CA GLN A 228 -15.31 -25.92 -11.40
C GLN A 228 -16.19 -25.48 -12.56
N ALA A 229 -16.09 -24.21 -12.96
CA ALA A 229 -16.86 -23.59 -14.04
C ALA A 229 -15.92 -22.77 -14.95
N PRO A 230 -14.93 -23.41 -15.61
CA PRO A 230 -13.89 -22.72 -16.37
C PRO A 230 -14.47 -21.95 -17.57
N THR A 231 -15.49 -22.49 -18.24
CA THR A 231 -16.11 -21.83 -19.41
C THR A 231 -16.80 -20.53 -19.02
N GLU A 232 -17.48 -20.53 -17.88
CA GLU A 232 -18.21 -19.38 -17.35
C GLU A 232 -17.26 -18.32 -16.82
N PHE A 233 -16.19 -18.75 -16.14
CA PHE A 233 -15.09 -17.88 -15.75
C PHE A 233 -14.46 -17.20 -16.97
N ASP A 234 -14.10 -17.96 -18.01
CA ASP A 234 -13.51 -17.46 -19.25
C ASP A 234 -14.42 -16.41 -19.92
N ASN A 235 -15.69 -16.76 -20.10
CA ASN A 235 -16.69 -15.87 -20.68
C ASN A 235 -16.81 -14.56 -19.89
N HIS A 236 -16.77 -14.62 -18.56
CA HIS A 236 -16.86 -13.42 -17.73
C HIS A 236 -15.60 -12.56 -17.79
N VAL A 237 -14.41 -13.18 -17.77
CA VAL A 237 -13.13 -12.46 -17.94
C VAL A 237 -13.11 -11.72 -19.28
N TYR A 238 -13.48 -12.38 -20.38
CA TYR A 238 -13.51 -11.73 -21.70
C TYR A 238 -14.63 -10.71 -21.83
N LYS A 239 -15.72 -10.83 -21.07
CA LYS A 239 -16.77 -9.80 -21.00
C LYS A 239 -16.25 -8.54 -20.29
N ALA A 240 -15.51 -8.71 -19.18
CA ALA A 240 -14.93 -7.60 -18.43
C ALA A 240 -13.71 -6.98 -19.12
N LEU A 241 -12.94 -7.77 -19.86
CA LEU A 241 -11.72 -7.37 -20.56
C LEU A 241 -11.74 -7.83 -22.03
N PRO A 242 -12.58 -7.25 -22.91
CA PRO A 242 -12.73 -7.74 -24.28
C PRO A 242 -11.46 -7.67 -25.13
N HIS A 243 -10.52 -6.78 -24.79
CA HIS A 243 -9.21 -6.70 -25.45
C HIS A 243 -8.30 -7.91 -25.16
N TRP A 244 -8.70 -8.83 -24.28
CA TRP A 244 -8.00 -10.08 -24.02
C TRP A 244 -8.34 -11.18 -25.02
N VAL A 245 -9.48 -11.08 -25.71
CA VAL A 245 -9.94 -12.12 -26.65
C VAL A 245 -8.89 -12.35 -27.74
N GLY A 246 -8.38 -13.58 -27.82
CA GLY A 246 -7.34 -13.98 -28.77
C GLY A 246 -5.93 -13.50 -28.45
N LYS A 247 -5.71 -12.81 -27.31
CA LYS A 247 -4.41 -12.25 -26.91
C LYS A 247 -3.86 -12.84 -25.61
N TYR A 248 -4.71 -13.05 -24.62
CA TYR A 248 -4.32 -13.53 -23.28
C TYR A 248 -5.24 -14.68 -22.84
N GLN A 249 -4.71 -15.60 -22.03
CA GLN A 249 -5.53 -16.62 -21.39
C GLN A 249 -6.24 -16.02 -20.18
N SER A 250 -7.52 -16.36 -19.97
CA SER A 250 -8.31 -15.89 -18.83
C SER A 250 -7.65 -16.22 -17.46
N GLN A 251 -6.94 -17.34 -17.36
CA GLN A 251 -6.23 -17.75 -16.13
C GLN A 251 -5.09 -16.79 -15.76
N GLU A 252 -4.59 -15.98 -16.71
CA GLU A 252 -3.63 -14.91 -16.39
C GLU A 252 -4.26 -13.84 -15.49
N PHE A 253 -5.60 -13.69 -15.50
CA PHE A 253 -6.31 -12.79 -14.59
C PHE A 253 -5.99 -13.12 -13.13
N LEU A 254 -6.03 -14.40 -12.74
CA LEU A 254 -5.75 -14.83 -11.36
C LEU A 254 -4.31 -14.51 -10.92
N ARG A 255 -3.39 -14.30 -11.86
CA ARG A 255 -1.98 -13.96 -11.63
C ARG A 255 -1.72 -12.46 -11.56
N LEU A 256 -2.72 -11.62 -11.81
CA LEU A 256 -2.62 -10.15 -11.68
C LEU A 256 -2.58 -9.68 -10.23
N LYS A 257 -2.99 -10.51 -9.26
CA LYS A 257 -3.03 -10.13 -7.84
C LYS A 257 -1.62 -9.79 -7.35
N PHE A 258 -1.48 -8.59 -6.79
CA PHE A 258 -0.28 -8.21 -6.07
C PHE A 258 -0.37 -8.56 -4.58
N ASN A 259 0.76 -8.93 -3.98
CA ASN A 259 0.89 -9.01 -2.53
C ASN A 259 0.78 -7.60 -1.92
N LEU A 260 0.06 -7.48 -0.80
CA LEU A 260 -0.22 -6.18 -0.18
C LEU A 260 1.06 -5.44 0.27
N TRP A 261 1.96 -6.18 0.92
CA TRP A 261 3.20 -5.66 1.50
C TRP A 261 4.39 -5.57 0.54
N HIS A 262 4.28 -6.10 -0.67
CA HIS A 262 5.41 -6.12 -1.60
C HIS A 262 5.51 -4.80 -2.35
N ILE A 263 6.73 -4.27 -2.48
CA ILE A 263 7.02 -3.17 -3.40
C ILE A 263 7.34 -3.82 -4.76
N PRO A 264 6.41 -3.82 -5.73
CA PRO A 264 6.68 -4.42 -7.03
C PRO A 264 7.72 -3.62 -7.80
N SER A 265 8.33 -4.26 -8.80
CA SER A 265 9.15 -3.58 -9.79
C SER A 265 8.29 -2.77 -10.76
N THR A 266 8.89 -1.75 -11.38
CA THR A 266 8.25 -0.97 -12.44
C THR A 266 7.78 -1.85 -13.60
N LYS A 267 8.51 -2.93 -13.91
CA LYS A 267 8.15 -3.86 -14.99
C LYS A 267 6.88 -4.63 -14.68
N GLU A 268 6.71 -5.12 -13.44
CA GLU A 268 5.51 -5.83 -13.02
C GLU A 268 4.27 -4.93 -13.07
N VAL A 269 4.39 -3.68 -12.59
CA VAL A 269 3.28 -2.72 -12.65
C VAL A 269 2.97 -2.30 -14.09
N ALA A 270 3.97 -2.06 -14.93
CA ALA A 270 3.75 -1.74 -16.34
C ALA A 270 3.07 -2.90 -17.10
N HIS A 271 3.42 -4.14 -16.78
CA HIS A 271 2.75 -5.31 -17.33
C HIS A 271 1.28 -5.38 -16.89
N ALA A 272 0.98 -5.15 -15.62
CA ALA A 272 -0.40 -5.10 -15.12
C ALA A 272 -1.22 -3.96 -15.75
N LEU A 273 -0.63 -2.77 -15.94
CA LEU A 273 -1.27 -1.65 -16.65
C LEU A 273 -1.64 -2.05 -18.09
N ALA A 274 -0.72 -2.69 -18.81
CA ALA A 274 -0.98 -3.16 -20.18
C ALA A 274 -2.10 -4.21 -20.24
N LEU A 275 -2.12 -5.16 -19.29
CA LEU A 275 -3.18 -6.15 -19.16
C LEU A 275 -4.54 -5.50 -18.87
N LEU A 276 -4.59 -4.41 -18.10
CA LEU A 276 -5.82 -3.67 -17.80
C LEU A 276 -6.20 -2.61 -18.85
N ASN A 277 -5.46 -2.53 -19.97
CA ASN A 277 -5.60 -1.49 -20.99
C ASN A 277 -5.57 -0.07 -20.38
N ILE A 278 -4.64 0.16 -19.45
CA ILE A 278 -4.35 1.46 -18.86
C ILE A 278 -3.07 1.99 -19.50
N HIS A 279 -3.16 3.15 -20.16
CA HIS A 279 -2.03 3.76 -20.85
C HIS A 279 -0.98 4.34 -19.88
N ASP A 280 0.28 4.35 -20.32
CA ASP A 280 1.44 4.77 -19.51
C ASP A 280 1.42 6.22 -19.03
N PHE A 281 0.51 7.08 -19.51
CA PHE A 281 0.40 8.45 -19.02
C PHE A 281 0.13 8.53 -17.51
N VAL A 282 -0.47 7.48 -16.93
CA VAL A 282 -0.74 7.40 -15.48
C VAL A 282 0.53 7.46 -14.64
N TRP A 283 1.69 7.09 -15.18
CA TRP A 283 2.98 7.21 -14.51
C TRP A 283 3.36 8.67 -14.22
N LYS A 284 2.88 9.62 -15.04
CA LYS A 284 3.17 11.05 -14.86
C LYS A 284 2.27 11.68 -13.80
N LEU A 285 1.05 11.19 -13.63
CA LEU A 285 0.02 11.84 -12.81
C LEU A 285 0.42 12.06 -11.34
N PRO A 286 1.10 11.12 -10.66
CA PRO A 286 1.61 11.36 -9.29
C PRO A 286 2.69 12.43 -9.18
N GLU A 287 3.40 12.75 -10.27
CA GLU A 287 4.48 13.75 -10.25
C GLU A 287 4.00 15.16 -10.60
N VAL A 288 2.80 15.28 -11.16
CA VAL A 288 2.21 16.54 -11.60
C VAL A 288 1.81 17.41 -10.40
N TRP A 289 2.16 18.69 -10.44
CA TRP A 289 1.64 19.70 -9.52
C TRP A 289 0.19 20.03 -9.86
N LYS A 290 -0.71 19.92 -8.89
CA LYS A 290 -2.14 20.25 -9.00
C LYS A 290 -2.44 21.63 -8.44
N TYR A 291 -3.48 22.24 -8.99
CA TYR A 291 -4.02 23.53 -8.58
C TYR A 291 -5.33 23.34 -7.82
N PRO A 292 -5.69 24.25 -6.89
CA PRO A 292 -7.00 24.21 -6.22
C PRO A 292 -8.12 24.50 -7.23
N LEU A 293 -9.34 24.01 -6.97
CA LEU A 293 -10.48 24.19 -7.88
C LEU A 293 -10.74 25.65 -8.26
N GLY A 294 -10.60 26.56 -7.29
CA GLY A 294 -10.78 28.00 -7.50
C GLY A 294 -9.81 28.60 -8.53
N PHE A 295 -8.62 28.00 -8.71
CA PHE A 295 -7.66 28.43 -9.74
C PHE A 295 -8.23 28.24 -11.15
N TYR A 296 -8.84 27.07 -11.43
CA TYR A 296 -9.43 26.79 -12.75
C TYR A 296 -10.68 27.64 -12.99
N GLN A 297 -11.49 27.84 -11.95
CA GLN A 297 -12.66 28.74 -12.02
C GLN A 297 -12.27 30.17 -12.39
N ALA A 298 -11.17 30.69 -11.83
CA ALA A 298 -10.67 32.03 -12.14
C ALA A 298 -10.21 32.18 -13.60
N LEU A 299 -9.75 31.10 -14.23
CA LEU A 299 -9.37 31.08 -15.64
C LEU A 299 -10.57 31.02 -16.60
N GLY A 300 -11.79 30.83 -16.08
CA GLY A 300 -12.95 30.50 -16.91
C GLY A 300 -12.78 29.18 -17.68
N ASP A 301 -11.77 28.40 -17.31
CA ASP A 301 -11.48 27.10 -17.88
C ASP A 301 -12.22 26.07 -17.04
N ASP A 302 -13.50 25.87 -17.39
CA ASP A 302 -14.31 24.82 -16.80
C ASP A 302 -13.82 23.46 -17.37
N PRO A 303 -13.25 22.59 -16.54
CA PRO A 303 -12.57 21.37 -16.97
C PRO A 303 -13.51 20.24 -17.44
N ASP A 304 -14.71 20.59 -17.88
CA ASP A 304 -15.62 19.72 -18.61
C ASP A 304 -15.25 19.62 -20.10
N LYS A 305 -14.37 20.50 -20.62
CA LYS A 305 -13.88 20.41 -22.00
C LYS A 305 -12.86 19.28 -22.14
N PRO A 306 -13.03 18.37 -23.13
CA PRO A 306 -12.02 17.39 -23.44
C PRO A 306 -10.72 18.07 -23.83
N ARG A 307 -9.60 17.42 -23.51
CA ARG A 307 -8.29 17.87 -24.01
C ARG A 307 -8.30 17.95 -25.55
N PRO A 308 -7.49 18.83 -26.13
CA PRO A 308 -7.21 18.79 -27.56
C PRO A 308 -6.64 17.41 -27.97
N GLU A 309 -7.02 16.90 -29.15
CA GLU A 309 -6.60 15.57 -29.62
C GLU A 309 -5.07 15.41 -29.76
N ASN A 310 -4.38 16.52 -30.01
CA ASN A 310 -2.93 16.60 -30.16
C ASN A 310 -2.18 16.88 -28.84
N ALA A 311 -2.88 17.06 -27.72
CA ALA A 311 -2.25 17.34 -26.43
C ALA A 311 -1.58 16.07 -25.86
N GLU A 312 -0.39 16.23 -25.30
CA GLU A 312 0.32 15.14 -24.63
C GLU A 312 -0.46 14.64 -23.41
N ARG A 313 -0.65 13.33 -23.28
CA ARG A 313 -1.40 12.73 -22.17
C ARG A 313 -0.66 12.91 -20.84
N GLY A 314 -1.40 13.26 -19.80
CA GLY A 314 -0.90 13.34 -18.43
C GLY A 314 -0.02 14.56 -18.14
N GLN A 315 -0.14 15.62 -18.95
CA GLN A 315 0.53 16.90 -18.74
C GLN A 315 -0.47 18.06 -18.84
N TYR A 316 -0.14 19.18 -18.19
CA TYR A 316 -0.81 20.45 -18.46
C TYR A 316 -0.18 21.13 -19.66
N ALA A 317 -0.88 22.12 -20.24
CA ALA A 317 -0.26 23.04 -21.17
C ALA A 317 0.91 23.79 -20.50
N ALA A 318 1.95 24.14 -21.27
CA ALA A 318 3.18 24.76 -20.75
C ALA A 318 2.95 26.06 -19.96
N GLU A 319 1.83 26.74 -20.19
CA GLU A 319 1.42 27.93 -19.45
C GLU A 319 1.20 27.66 -17.95
N TYR A 320 0.77 26.45 -17.58
CA TYR A 320 0.57 26.04 -16.18
C TYR A 320 1.89 25.89 -15.42
N ASP A 321 3.05 25.95 -16.07
CA ASP A 321 4.33 25.94 -15.35
C ASP A 321 4.59 27.27 -14.62
N ASN A 322 3.96 28.37 -15.04
CA ASN A 322 4.07 29.68 -14.41
C ASN A 322 2.69 30.25 -14.01
N PRO A 323 2.14 29.82 -12.86
CA PRO A 323 0.78 30.19 -12.47
C PRO A 323 0.58 31.70 -12.24
N MET A 324 1.64 32.44 -11.92
CA MET A 324 1.59 33.90 -11.77
C MET A 324 1.35 34.66 -13.08
N ARG A 325 1.49 34.00 -14.24
CA ARG A 325 1.14 34.57 -15.55
C ARG A 325 -0.30 34.31 -15.97
N LEU A 326 -0.97 33.39 -15.29
CA LEU A 326 -2.31 32.92 -15.64
C LEU A 326 -3.40 33.66 -14.86
N VAL A 327 -3.12 34.07 -13.64
CA VAL A 327 -4.05 34.76 -12.75
C VAL A 327 -3.36 35.86 -11.96
N ASP A 328 -4.11 36.92 -11.64
CA ASP A 328 -3.61 38.06 -10.86
C ASP A 328 -3.22 37.69 -9.41
N HIS A 329 -3.86 36.66 -8.84
CA HIS A 329 -3.48 36.07 -7.56
C HIS A 329 -3.33 34.55 -7.67
N PHE A 330 -2.25 34.03 -7.11
CA PHE A 330 -2.01 32.60 -7.01
C PHE A 330 -1.68 32.23 -5.57
N ASP A 331 -2.52 31.38 -4.98
CA ASP A 331 -2.37 31.04 -3.56
C ASP A 331 -1.31 29.95 -3.37
N TYR A 332 -1.49 28.81 -4.04
CA TYR A 332 -0.58 27.66 -3.96
C TYR A 332 -0.90 26.61 -5.03
N ARG A 333 0.07 25.72 -5.26
CA ARG A 333 -0.10 24.43 -5.94
C ARG A 333 0.41 23.33 -5.02
N TYR A 334 -0.12 22.13 -5.17
CA TYR A 334 0.22 21.01 -4.32
C TYR A 334 0.56 19.77 -5.15
N ARG A 335 1.34 18.87 -4.56
CA ARG A 335 1.64 17.57 -5.16
C ARG A 335 1.42 16.50 -4.11
N GLU A 336 0.79 15.42 -4.52
CA GLU A 336 0.48 14.32 -3.63
C GLU A 336 1.74 13.60 -3.16
N LYS A 337 1.75 13.22 -1.88
CA LYS A 337 2.82 12.39 -1.32
C LYS A 337 2.31 10.95 -1.21
N ILE A 338 2.50 10.20 -2.29
CA ILE A 338 2.18 8.77 -2.35
C ILE A 338 3.40 7.96 -1.87
N ARG A 339 3.18 7.00 -0.96
CA ARG A 339 4.27 6.34 -0.23
C ARG A 339 4.09 4.85 -0.09
N PHE A 340 5.19 4.13 0.04
CA PHE A 340 5.22 2.78 0.58
C PHE A 340 5.45 2.80 2.09
N SER A 341 4.86 1.84 2.78
CA SER A 341 4.95 1.72 4.24
C SER A 341 6.39 1.36 4.68
N ALA A 342 6.71 1.66 5.94
CA ALA A 342 8.01 1.27 6.52
C ALA A 342 8.20 -0.24 6.47
N THR A 343 7.12 -0.99 6.72
CA THR A 343 7.10 -2.46 6.66
C THR A 343 7.42 -2.99 5.27
N ALA A 344 6.77 -2.45 4.22
CA ALA A 344 7.02 -2.86 2.84
C ALA A 344 8.47 -2.58 2.41
N THR A 345 8.99 -1.43 2.85
CA THR A 345 10.38 -1.02 2.62
C THR A 345 11.37 -1.97 3.31
N ALA A 346 11.09 -2.36 4.56
CA ALA A 346 11.90 -3.33 5.29
C ALA A 346 11.91 -4.70 4.62
N ILE A 347 10.75 -5.22 4.22
CA ILE A 347 10.65 -6.52 3.53
C ILE A 347 11.47 -6.51 2.23
N ARG A 348 11.34 -5.45 1.42
CA ARG A 348 12.12 -5.29 0.19
C ARG A 348 13.62 -5.31 0.46
N PHE A 349 14.09 -4.58 1.48
CA PHE A 349 15.50 -4.56 1.86
C PHE A 349 15.99 -5.94 2.32
N LEU A 350 15.26 -6.59 3.23
CA LEU A 350 15.64 -7.89 3.80
C LEU A 350 15.70 -8.99 2.73
N ASN A 351 14.76 -8.99 1.77
CA ASN A 351 14.76 -9.95 0.67
C ASN A 351 15.95 -9.81 -0.28
N ARG A 352 16.59 -8.64 -0.33
CA ARG A 352 17.82 -8.43 -1.11
C ARG A 352 19.07 -8.91 -0.38
N LEU A 353 18.99 -9.15 0.93
CA LEU A 353 20.10 -9.67 1.69
C LEU A 353 20.20 -11.20 1.54
N PRO A 354 21.43 -11.74 1.42
CA PRO A 354 21.66 -13.18 1.56
C PRO A 354 21.13 -13.69 2.91
N ALA A 355 20.65 -14.94 2.94
CA ALA A 355 20.14 -15.57 4.16
C ALA A 355 21.16 -15.52 5.32
N GLU A 356 22.46 -15.65 5.01
CA GLU A 356 23.55 -15.52 5.98
C GLU A 356 23.55 -14.18 6.74
N HIS A 357 23.16 -13.08 6.10
CA HIS A 357 23.09 -11.77 6.74
C HIS A 357 21.73 -11.56 7.41
N ARG A 358 20.66 -12.03 6.76
CA ARG A 358 19.29 -11.89 7.25
C ARG A 358 19.07 -12.59 8.59
N THR A 359 19.67 -13.75 8.76
CA THR A 359 19.68 -14.55 10.01
C THR A 359 20.52 -13.93 11.13
N GLN A 360 21.29 -12.87 10.87
CA GLN A 360 22.08 -12.16 11.89
C GLN A 360 21.37 -10.95 12.46
N ILE A 361 20.37 -10.43 11.74
CA ILE A 361 19.60 -9.27 12.20
C ILE A 361 18.83 -9.66 13.46
N ARG A 362 18.93 -8.84 14.50
CA ARG A 362 18.25 -9.09 15.79
C ARG A 362 17.09 -8.16 16.03
N ARG A 363 17.16 -6.90 15.58
CA ARG A 363 16.20 -5.86 15.94
C ARG A 363 15.88 -4.95 14.76
N LEU A 364 14.59 -4.80 14.49
CA LEU A 364 14.05 -3.84 13.52
C LEU A 364 13.08 -2.90 14.23
N THR A 365 13.09 -1.63 13.84
CA THR A 365 12.06 -0.67 14.24
C THR A 365 11.43 -0.09 12.97
N LEU A 366 10.11 -0.23 12.83
CA LEU A 366 9.34 0.20 11.68
C LEU A 366 8.50 1.42 12.08
N HIS A 367 8.78 2.58 11.51
CA HIS A 367 8.07 3.83 11.76
C HIS A 367 7.02 4.08 10.67
N GLU A 368 5.79 3.68 10.92
CA GLU A 368 4.64 4.02 10.08
C GLU A 368 4.14 5.42 10.48
N ASP A 369 4.74 6.45 9.88
CA ASP A 369 4.59 7.86 10.25
C ASP A 369 3.74 8.67 9.26
N SER A 370 3.40 8.09 8.11
CA SER A 370 2.54 8.68 7.07
C SER A 370 1.64 7.63 6.41
N PRO A 371 0.53 8.03 5.77
CA PRO A 371 -0.30 7.07 5.02
C PRO A 371 0.51 6.47 3.88
N SER A 372 0.20 5.22 3.55
CA SER A 372 0.87 4.47 2.49
C SER A 372 -0.12 3.60 1.73
N VAL A 373 0.29 3.23 0.51
CA VAL A 373 -0.54 2.51 -0.45
C VAL A 373 -0.81 1.06 -0.05
N ASN A 374 -1.86 0.50 -0.64
CA ASN A 374 -2.20 -0.93 -0.63
C ASN A 374 -2.42 -1.59 0.73
N MET A 375 -3.18 -0.93 1.60
CA MET A 375 -3.66 -1.46 2.89
C MET A 375 -2.55 -1.69 3.92
N PRO A 376 -1.92 -0.59 4.40
CA PRO A 376 -0.73 -0.68 5.23
C PRO A 376 -0.93 -1.42 6.56
N SER A 377 -2.14 -1.50 7.10
CA SER A 377 -2.41 -2.25 8.35
C SER A 377 -1.97 -3.72 8.23
N LEU A 378 -2.24 -4.34 7.06
CA LEU A 378 -1.96 -5.75 6.74
C LEU A 378 -0.49 -6.03 6.41
N HIS A 379 0.35 -5.01 6.19
CA HIS A 379 1.68 -5.22 5.64
C HIS A 379 2.60 -6.08 6.53
N ALA A 380 2.34 -6.10 7.84
CA ALA A 380 3.12 -6.87 8.79
C ALA A 380 3.05 -8.38 8.53
N GLN A 381 1.99 -8.88 7.87
CA GLN A 381 1.87 -10.30 7.50
C GLN A 381 3.01 -10.78 6.60
N GLY A 382 3.56 -9.88 5.77
CA GLY A 382 4.72 -10.16 4.94
C GLY A 382 6.02 -10.46 5.71
N LEU A 383 6.06 -10.20 7.02
CA LEU A 383 7.21 -10.53 7.87
C LEU A 383 7.21 -12.00 8.32
N ALA A 384 6.11 -12.74 8.16
CA ALA A 384 5.99 -14.11 8.66
C ALA A 384 7.10 -15.07 8.16
N PRO A 385 7.48 -15.08 6.86
CA PRO A 385 8.59 -15.90 6.39
C PRO A 385 9.94 -15.54 7.05
N LEU A 386 10.14 -14.26 7.37
CA LEU A 386 11.36 -13.75 7.98
C LEU A 386 11.48 -14.19 9.45
N PHE A 387 10.37 -14.25 10.19
CA PHE A 387 10.33 -14.82 11.53
C PHE A 387 10.59 -16.33 11.53
N LYS A 388 10.10 -17.04 10.50
CA LYS A 388 10.36 -18.47 10.33
C LYS A 388 11.86 -18.74 10.07
N GLU A 389 12.48 -17.92 9.24
CA GLU A 389 13.91 -18.01 8.91
C GLU A 389 14.81 -17.61 10.09
N ASN A 390 14.42 -16.57 10.84
CA ASN A 390 15.21 -16.00 11.92
C ASN A 390 14.36 -15.86 13.20
N SER A 391 14.37 -16.90 14.03
CA SER A 391 13.63 -16.94 15.30
C SER A 391 14.12 -15.95 16.35
N LEU A 392 15.31 -15.36 16.15
CA LEU A 392 15.89 -14.33 17.03
C LEU A 392 15.52 -12.90 16.58
N LEU A 393 14.84 -12.76 15.45
CA LEU A 393 14.40 -11.46 14.95
C LEU A 393 13.31 -10.87 15.87
N ARG A 394 13.53 -9.64 16.30
CA ARG A 394 12.54 -8.83 17.01
C ARG A 394 12.18 -7.62 16.17
N VAL A 395 10.89 -7.39 15.97
CA VAL A 395 10.38 -6.26 15.20
C VAL A 395 9.49 -5.42 16.10
N GLU A 396 9.81 -4.13 16.19
CA GLU A 396 8.97 -3.13 16.82
C GLU A 396 8.30 -2.28 15.74
N ARG A 397 6.97 -2.35 15.63
CA ARG A 397 6.19 -1.56 14.68
C ARG A 397 5.53 -0.39 15.41
N ARG A 398 6.00 0.82 15.11
CA ARG A 398 5.51 2.09 15.67
C ARG A 398 4.59 2.76 14.66
N VAL A 399 3.31 2.91 15.01
CA VAL A 399 2.29 3.46 14.12
C VAL A 399 1.79 4.80 14.64
N SER A 400 1.90 5.85 13.82
CA SER A 400 1.37 7.16 14.16
C SER A 400 -0.16 7.21 13.96
N VAL A 401 -0.91 7.53 15.02
CA VAL A 401 -2.38 7.68 14.92
C VAL A 401 -2.74 8.79 13.92
N PHE A 402 -2.16 9.96 14.13
CA PHE A 402 -2.50 11.18 13.38
C PHE A 402 -1.65 11.34 12.11
N GLY A 403 -0.50 10.67 12.05
CA GLY A 403 0.35 10.66 10.87
C GLY A 403 -0.07 9.59 9.86
N CYS A 404 -0.41 8.38 10.32
CA CYS A 404 -0.63 7.21 9.46
C CYS A 404 -2.08 6.71 9.46
N VAL A 405 -2.66 6.42 10.62
CA VAL A 405 -4.00 5.77 10.71
C VAL A 405 -5.10 6.69 10.20
N HIS A 406 -5.06 7.96 10.60
CA HIS A 406 -6.04 8.96 10.20
C HIS A 406 -5.34 10.30 10.00
N SER A 407 -4.84 10.50 8.78
CA SER A 407 -4.12 11.72 8.42
C SER A 407 -5.10 12.85 8.12
N PHE A 408 -5.05 13.89 8.95
CA PHE A 408 -5.83 15.12 8.76
C PHE A 408 -5.22 16.05 7.70
N ALA A 409 -3.96 15.82 7.31
CA ALA A 409 -3.16 16.69 6.45
C ALA A 409 -3.22 16.27 4.98
N VAL A 410 -4.42 16.11 4.41
CA VAL A 410 -4.58 15.99 2.96
C VAL A 410 -4.50 17.40 2.36
N PRO A 411 -3.66 17.66 1.34
CA PRO A 411 -3.49 18.99 0.73
C PRO A 411 -4.78 19.65 0.21
N GLY A 412 -5.86 18.87 0.05
CA GLY A 412 -7.19 19.35 -0.30
C GLY A 412 -8.04 19.86 0.85
N LYS A 413 -7.62 19.70 2.12
CA LYS A 413 -8.37 20.15 3.31
C LYS A 413 -7.71 21.28 4.09
N ASP A 414 -6.44 21.61 3.81
CA ASP A 414 -5.70 22.68 4.49
C ASP A 414 -6.29 24.08 4.27
N TRP A 415 -6.99 24.32 3.15
CA TRP A 415 -7.75 25.56 2.95
C TRP A 415 -9.11 25.54 3.67
N MET A 416 -9.71 24.36 3.89
CA MET A 416 -10.95 24.20 4.66
C MET A 416 -10.74 24.35 6.17
N THR A 417 -9.52 24.09 6.66
CA THR A 417 -9.17 24.19 8.08
C THR A 417 -8.72 25.60 8.52
N ARG A 418 -8.52 26.56 7.60
CA ARG A 418 -8.17 27.94 7.97
C ARG A 418 -9.27 28.65 8.78
N HIS A 419 -10.53 28.24 8.65
CA HIS A 419 -11.66 28.98 9.22
C HIS A 419 -12.67 28.13 10.01
N LYS A 420 -12.51 26.80 10.11
CA LYS A 420 -13.40 25.96 10.93
C LYS A 420 -12.63 24.89 11.70
N PRO A 421 -12.80 24.80 13.04
CA PRO A 421 -12.37 23.63 13.79
C PRO A 421 -13.20 22.43 13.33
N SER A 422 -12.61 21.58 12.49
CA SER A 422 -13.20 20.27 12.21
C SER A 422 -13.05 19.39 13.46
N PRO A 423 -14.02 18.51 13.78
CA PRO A 423 -13.88 17.58 14.89
C PRO A 423 -12.55 16.81 14.78
N PHE A 424 -11.87 16.62 15.92
CA PHE A 424 -10.62 15.87 16.01
C PHE A 424 -10.72 14.40 15.56
N TYR A 425 -11.95 13.89 15.33
CA TYR A 425 -12.24 12.54 14.87
C TYR A 425 -13.51 12.55 14.01
N GLY A 426 -13.44 12.01 12.79
CA GLY A 426 -14.60 11.75 11.94
C GLY A 426 -15.19 10.36 12.16
N PRO A 427 -16.35 10.04 11.55
CA PRO A 427 -16.99 8.71 11.64
C PRO A 427 -16.06 7.57 11.20
N ASP A 428 -15.12 7.85 10.30
CA ASP A 428 -14.21 6.86 9.72
C ASP A 428 -12.96 6.59 10.59
N PHE A 429 -12.76 7.34 11.70
CA PHE A 429 -11.59 7.17 12.55
C PHE A 429 -11.57 5.81 13.26
N LEU A 430 -12.67 5.46 13.92
CA LEU A 430 -12.78 4.23 14.70
C LEU A 430 -12.62 2.98 13.84
N PRO A 431 -13.29 2.88 12.67
CA PRO A 431 -13.05 1.79 11.74
C PRO A 431 -11.60 1.62 11.31
N LYS A 432 -10.95 2.70 10.88
CA LYS A 432 -9.54 2.64 10.47
C LYS A 432 -8.67 2.16 11.62
N LEU A 433 -8.84 2.69 12.82
CA LEU A 433 -8.10 2.24 14.00
C LEU A 433 -8.37 0.75 14.31
N GLN A 434 -9.62 0.31 14.19
CA GLN A 434 -10.01 -1.08 14.43
C GLN A 434 -9.30 -2.04 13.47
N SER A 435 -9.21 -1.74 12.18
CA SER A 435 -8.48 -2.58 11.22
C SER A 435 -7.00 -2.74 11.62
N TRP A 436 -6.34 -1.65 12.03
CA TRP A 436 -4.95 -1.72 12.52
C TRP A 436 -4.78 -2.57 13.79
N LEU A 437 -5.75 -2.52 14.70
CA LEU A 437 -5.74 -3.31 15.93
C LEU A 437 -6.00 -4.80 15.67
N ILE A 438 -6.97 -5.13 14.81
CA ILE A 438 -7.26 -6.51 14.40
C ILE A 438 -6.03 -7.12 13.73
N ASP A 439 -5.40 -6.40 12.81
CA ASP A 439 -4.21 -6.88 12.09
C ASP A 439 -3.01 -7.07 13.02
N ALA A 440 -2.85 -6.20 14.03
CA ALA A 440 -1.82 -6.36 15.05
C ALA A 440 -2.04 -7.63 15.90
N LEU A 441 -3.29 -7.94 16.25
CA LEU A 441 -3.64 -9.18 16.96
C LEU A 441 -3.39 -10.42 16.10
N ALA A 442 -3.84 -10.40 14.84
CA ALA A 442 -3.59 -11.49 13.89
C ALA A 442 -2.08 -11.76 13.71
N MET A 443 -1.27 -10.70 13.67
CA MET A 443 0.18 -10.82 13.61
C MET A 443 0.81 -11.46 14.83
N ARG A 444 0.33 -11.11 16.03
CA ARG A 444 0.82 -11.73 17.27
C ARG A 444 0.56 -13.23 17.23
N ASP A 445 -0.64 -13.64 16.84
CA ASP A 445 -1.04 -15.05 16.79
C ASP A 445 -0.24 -15.81 15.72
N LEU A 446 -0.02 -15.19 14.55
CA LEU A 446 0.84 -15.72 13.49
C LEU A 446 2.29 -15.90 13.94
N VAL A 447 2.86 -14.94 14.66
CA VAL A 447 4.24 -15.01 15.16
C VAL A 447 4.39 -16.10 16.21
N ILE A 448 3.41 -16.27 17.10
CA ILE A 448 3.38 -17.37 18.07
C ILE A 448 3.37 -18.71 17.35
N PHE A 449 2.50 -18.86 16.34
CA PHE A 449 2.40 -20.07 15.53
C PHE A 449 3.71 -20.40 14.79
N VAL A 450 4.30 -19.42 14.14
CA VAL A 450 5.50 -19.60 13.30
C VAL A 450 6.78 -19.82 14.12
N THR A 451 6.94 -19.10 15.23
CA THR A 451 8.17 -19.16 16.05
C THR A 451 8.12 -20.23 17.16
N LYS A 452 6.95 -20.84 17.38
CA LYS A 452 6.66 -21.86 18.39
C LYS A 452 6.93 -21.47 19.86
N PHE A 453 7.57 -20.33 20.19
CA PHE A 453 7.95 -20.01 21.57
C PHE A 453 8.13 -18.51 21.94
N SER A 454 8.12 -17.54 21.01
CA SER A 454 8.49 -16.15 21.36
C SER A 454 7.32 -15.17 21.30
N LYS A 455 6.68 -14.89 22.45
CA LYS A 455 5.70 -13.79 22.59
C LYS A 455 6.29 -12.40 22.31
N ARG A 456 7.61 -12.22 22.36
CA ARG A 456 8.31 -10.92 22.24
C ARG A 456 8.98 -10.69 20.87
N ALA A 457 8.68 -11.49 19.86
CA ALA A 457 9.27 -11.33 18.52
C ALA A 457 8.64 -10.18 17.71
N PHE A 458 7.41 -9.78 18.04
CA PHE A 458 6.75 -8.64 17.42
C PHE A 458 6.09 -7.77 18.48
N THR A 459 6.41 -6.47 18.48
CA THR A 459 5.82 -5.48 19.37
C THR A 459 5.14 -4.41 18.53
N TRP A 460 3.90 -4.08 18.88
CA TRP A 460 3.15 -3.01 18.24
C TRP A 460 2.99 -1.84 19.21
N ALA A 461 3.31 -0.63 18.75
CA ALA A 461 3.27 0.58 19.56
C ALA A 461 2.50 1.69 18.83
N LEU A 462 1.49 2.24 19.50
CA LEU A 462 0.73 3.38 18.99
C LEU A 462 1.39 4.69 19.43
N GLN A 463 1.69 5.57 18.48
CA GLN A 463 2.39 6.82 18.75
C GLN A 463 1.52 8.04 18.46
N ARG A 464 1.60 9.02 19.36
CA ARG A 464 1.12 10.38 19.08
C ARG A 464 2.10 11.10 18.16
N ALA A 465 1.61 11.98 17.28
CA ALA A 465 2.46 12.78 16.41
C ALA A 465 3.45 13.65 17.23
N LYS A 466 4.70 13.73 16.78
CA LYS A 466 5.80 14.48 17.45
C LYS A 466 5.53 16.00 17.62
N HIS A 467 4.50 16.56 16.99
CA HIS A 467 4.26 18.01 16.95
C HIS A 467 3.02 18.53 17.69
N SER A 468 2.35 17.72 18.50
CA SER A 468 1.26 18.23 19.34
C SER A 468 1.71 18.38 20.79
N ILE A 469 1.78 19.62 21.25
CA ILE A 469 2.00 20.06 22.62
C ILE A 469 1.10 19.25 23.59
N ASN A 470 1.65 18.93 24.76
CA ASN A 470 1.12 18.12 25.87
C ASN A 470 1.35 16.60 25.74
N ALA A 471 2.47 16.13 26.28
CA ALA A 471 2.75 14.72 26.51
C ALA A 471 1.78 14.14 27.55
N VAL A 472 1.02 13.12 27.16
CA VAL A 472 0.41 12.15 28.09
C VAL A 472 0.72 10.78 27.52
N ASN A 473 1.54 10.02 28.24
CA ASN A 473 1.89 8.65 27.90
C ASN A 473 0.66 7.76 28.11
N TRP A 474 0.24 7.05 27.06
CA TRP A 474 -0.71 5.95 27.19
C TRP A 474 -0.06 4.65 26.72
N ILE A 475 -0.08 3.67 27.64
CA ILE A 475 0.02 2.22 27.49
C ILE A 475 1.15 1.72 26.57
N SER A 476 2.32 1.50 27.17
CA SER A 476 3.20 0.41 26.78
C SER A 476 2.56 -0.88 27.27
N SER A 477 1.85 -1.60 26.39
CA SER A 477 1.45 -2.97 26.72
C SER A 477 2.55 -3.91 26.24
N ASP A 478 3.20 -4.60 27.17
CA ASP A 478 3.82 -5.90 26.89
C ASP A 478 2.67 -6.87 26.51
N LEU A 479 2.26 -6.86 25.24
CA LEU A 479 1.26 -7.77 24.67
C LEU A 479 1.90 -9.06 24.17
#